data_AF-A0A421C7L1-F1
#
_entry.id   AF-A0A421C7L1-F1
#
_cell.length_a   1.000
_cell.length_b   1.000
_cell.length_c   1.000
_cell.angle_alpha   90.00
_cell.angle_beta   90.00
_cell.angle_gamma   90.00
#
_symmetry.space_group_name_H-M   'P 1'
#
loop_
_entity.id
_entity.type
_entity.pdbx_description
1 polymer ?
#
loop_
_entity_poly.entity_id
_entity_poly.type
_entity_poly.pdbx_seq_one_letter_code
_entity_poly.pdbx_strand_id
1 'polypeptide(L)'
;MKRFIVSLLLITCAAFVGFAADGTEEQLILGEPVAVTSAGQSPGALQFTVVAKMIKLEYTFEKLLSVDNIDISQFKTLVLVVGASGKGLGAANIDIEAEILRVKSLAEAAEESGVKVVICNLEGESRRGPSSDRIVTELAPFADAYFAKSDADQDGFFTSLSEEAGVPLATFEKTVDLKDVLAEYFGK
;
A
#
# COMPACT_ATOMS: atom_id res chain seq x y z
N MET A 1 4.53 30.32 -74.76
CA MET A 1 3.07 30.27 -74.49
C MET A 1 2.78 29.02 -73.68
N LYS A 2 2.08 29.19 -72.54
CA LYS A 2 1.29 28.17 -71.78
C LYS A 2 2.08 26.94 -71.29
N ARG A 3 2.61 26.98 -70.06
CA ARG A 3 1.98 26.43 -68.82
C ARG A 3 1.39 25.03 -69.02
N PHE A 4 2.06 23.99 -68.52
CA PHE A 4 1.41 22.82 -67.95
C PHE A 4 2.21 22.31 -66.75
N ILE A 5 1.58 22.45 -65.60
CA ILE A 5 1.96 21.93 -64.29
C ILE A 5 1.36 20.54 -64.22
N VAL A 6 2.14 19.51 -63.94
CA VAL A 6 1.63 18.23 -63.42
C VAL A 6 2.52 17.82 -62.25
N SER A 7 1.88 17.82 -61.10
CA SER A 7 2.41 17.65 -59.75
C SER A 7 3.07 16.29 -59.57
N LEU A 8 4.31 16.29 -59.08
CA LEU A 8 5.04 15.11 -58.64
C LEU A 8 4.55 14.75 -57.22
N LEU A 9 3.80 13.65 -57.12
CA LEU A 9 3.33 13.09 -55.86
C LEU A 9 4.53 12.43 -55.15
N LEU A 10 5.10 13.11 -54.16
CA LEU A 10 6.10 12.56 -53.24
C LEU A 10 5.39 11.65 -52.23
N ILE A 11 5.43 10.34 -52.47
CA ILE A 11 5.10 9.34 -51.45
C ILE A 11 6.36 9.15 -50.61
N THR A 12 6.48 9.93 -49.55
CA THR A 12 7.44 9.68 -48.47
C THR A 12 6.86 8.60 -47.57
N CYS A 13 7.33 7.36 -47.74
CA CYS A 13 7.20 6.31 -46.72
C CYS A 13 8.01 6.73 -45.49
N ALA A 14 7.38 7.43 -44.54
CA ALA A 14 7.90 7.55 -43.19
C ALA A 14 7.70 6.19 -42.51
N ALA A 15 8.77 5.41 -42.39
CA ALA A 15 8.80 4.25 -41.53
C ALA A 15 8.54 4.72 -40.09
N PHE A 16 7.34 4.48 -39.58
CA PHE A 16 7.07 4.51 -38.16
C PHE A 16 7.87 3.37 -37.53
N VAL A 17 9.06 3.68 -37.03
CA VAL A 17 9.74 2.83 -36.06
C VAL A 17 8.97 3.01 -34.76
N GLY A 18 8.03 2.10 -34.51
CA GLY A 18 7.39 1.99 -33.21
C GLY A 18 8.48 1.71 -32.18
N PHE A 19 8.77 2.70 -31.34
CA PHE A 19 9.46 2.46 -30.08
C PHE A 19 8.52 1.59 -29.25
N ALA A 20 8.78 0.29 -29.23
CA ALA A 20 8.25 -0.56 -28.18
C ALA A 20 8.92 -0.04 -26.89
N ALA A 21 8.15 0.66 -26.07
CA ALA A 21 8.53 0.92 -24.69
C ALA A 21 8.65 -0.47 -24.05
N ASP A 22 9.88 -0.90 -23.83
CA ASP A 22 10.19 -2.04 -22.99
C ASP A 22 9.66 -1.67 -21.60
N GLY A 23 8.48 -2.18 -21.26
CA GLY A 23 7.80 -1.92 -20.00
C GLY A 23 8.52 -2.67 -18.91
N THR A 24 9.66 -2.16 -18.46
CA THR A 24 10.11 -2.43 -17.11
C THR A 24 9.13 -1.70 -16.19
N GLU A 25 8.15 -2.43 -15.66
CA GLU A 25 7.38 -1.93 -14.51
C GLU A 25 8.40 -1.47 -13.46
N GLU A 26 8.43 -0.17 -13.16
CA GLU A 26 9.26 0.34 -12.08
C GLU A 26 8.79 -0.34 -10.79
N GLN A 27 9.62 -1.26 -10.28
CA GLN A 27 9.39 -1.92 -9.01
C GLN A 27 9.23 -0.85 -7.92
N LEU A 28 8.11 -0.85 -7.21
CA LEU A 28 7.85 0.09 -6.12
C LEU A 28 8.94 -0.05 -5.05
N ILE A 29 9.67 1.03 -4.80
CA ILE A 29 10.60 1.14 -3.67
C ILE A 29 10.02 2.11 -2.63
N LEU A 30 9.86 1.61 -1.42
CA LEU A 30 9.38 2.35 -0.25
C LEU A 30 10.54 3.10 0.45
N GLY A 31 10.20 4.16 1.17
CA GLY A 31 11.17 5.03 1.82
C GLY A 31 11.04 5.10 3.34
N GLU A 32 12.17 5.40 4.00
CA GLU A 32 12.27 5.72 5.42
C GLU A 32 12.33 7.25 5.66
N PRO A 33 11.80 7.78 6.78
CA PRO A 33 11.24 7.05 7.93
C PRO A 33 9.81 6.58 7.70
N VAL A 34 9.39 5.56 8.45
CA VAL A 34 8.09 4.89 8.32
C VAL A 34 7.17 5.20 9.50
N ALA A 35 5.95 5.67 9.24
CA ALA A 35 4.89 5.72 10.24
C ALA A 35 4.17 4.38 10.27
N VAL A 36 3.95 3.80 11.46
CA VAL A 36 3.21 2.55 11.64
C VAL A 36 2.08 2.77 12.63
N THR A 37 0.87 2.35 12.27
CA THR A 37 -0.25 2.34 13.21
C THR A 37 -1.16 1.12 13.00
N SER A 38 -1.96 0.82 14.01
CA SER A 38 -2.98 -0.23 13.91
C SER A 38 -4.22 0.32 13.22
N ALA A 39 -4.84 -0.51 12.37
CA ALA A 39 -6.13 -0.27 11.77
C ALA A 39 -7.07 -1.42 12.17
N GLY A 40 -7.81 -1.22 13.26
CA GLY A 40 -8.67 -2.24 13.89
C GLY A 40 -8.22 -2.69 15.28
N GLN A 41 -7.14 -2.10 15.82
CA GLN A 41 -6.68 -2.25 17.21
C GLN A 41 -6.29 -3.68 17.63
N SER A 42 -5.87 -4.51 16.68
CA SER A 42 -5.29 -5.82 16.93
C SER A 42 -3.78 -5.75 17.25
N PRO A 43 -3.16 -6.85 17.76
CA PRO A 43 -1.73 -6.90 18.02
C PRO A 43 -0.82 -6.82 16.79
N GLY A 44 -1.34 -6.97 15.57
CA GLY A 44 -0.55 -7.05 14.33
C GLY A 44 0.42 -5.90 14.14
N ALA A 45 0.01 -4.65 14.46
CA ALA A 45 0.89 -3.49 14.32
C ALA A 45 2.13 -3.58 15.22
N LEU A 46 1.98 -4.09 16.44
CA LEU A 46 3.12 -4.33 17.33
C LEU A 46 4.03 -5.43 16.79
N GLN A 47 3.44 -6.51 16.24
CA GLN A 47 4.22 -7.58 15.60
C GLN A 47 5.01 -7.06 14.39
N PHE A 48 4.43 -6.16 13.60
CA PHE A 48 5.13 -5.48 12.50
C PHE A 48 6.40 -4.78 13.01
N THR A 49 6.31 -4.03 14.11
CA THR A 49 7.49 -3.33 14.67
C THR A 49 8.62 -4.27 15.09
N VAL A 50 8.29 -5.50 15.51
CA VAL A 50 9.31 -6.51 15.86
C VAL A 50 10.09 -6.90 14.61
N VAL A 51 9.40 -7.15 13.50
CA VAL A 51 10.01 -7.51 12.21
C VAL A 51 10.79 -6.32 11.63
N ALA A 52 10.21 -5.11 11.67
CA ALA A 52 10.86 -3.88 11.22
C ALA A 52 12.20 -3.63 11.95
N LYS A 53 12.28 -3.92 13.27
CA LYS A 53 13.55 -3.85 14.02
C LYS A 53 14.60 -4.84 13.50
N MET A 54 14.21 -6.03 13.06
CA MET A 54 15.15 -7.06 12.60
C MET A 54 15.95 -6.60 11.37
N ILE A 55 15.33 -5.80 10.50
CA ILE A 55 15.96 -5.24 9.31
C ILE A 55 16.47 -3.80 9.51
N LYS A 56 16.45 -3.29 10.74
CA LYS A 56 16.85 -1.91 11.08
C LYS A 56 16.10 -0.85 10.24
N LEU A 57 14.79 -1.04 10.11
CA LEU A 57 13.91 -0.02 9.54
C LEU A 57 13.76 1.14 10.53
N GLU A 58 13.93 2.37 10.07
CA GLU A 58 13.63 3.58 10.82
C GLU A 58 12.12 3.81 10.81
N TYR A 59 11.48 3.65 11.96
CA TYR A 59 10.03 3.82 12.08
C TYR A 59 9.62 4.54 13.37
N THR A 60 8.44 5.17 13.31
CA THR A 60 7.68 5.65 14.45
C THR A 60 6.40 4.83 14.54
N PHE A 61 6.13 4.25 15.71
CA PHE A 61 4.92 3.47 15.96
C PHE A 61 4.09 4.13 17.04
N GLU A 62 2.84 4.44 16.70
CA GLU A 62 1.82 4.82 17.67
C GLU A 62 0.53 4.06 17.40
N LYS A 63 -0.07 3.50 18.44
CA LYS A 63 -1.24 2.62 18.31
C LYS A 63 -2.47 3.37 17.76
N LEU A 64 -2.62 4.63 18.17
CA LEU A 64 -3.72 5.53 17.82
C LEU A 64 -3.15 6.79 17.16
N LEU A 65 -2.30 6.59 16.16
CA LEU A 65 -1.85 7.69 15.31
C LEU A 65 -3.07 8.38 14.69
N SER A 66 -3.06 9.70 14.62
CA SER A 66 -4.11 10.48 13.94
C SER A 66 -3.50 11.74 13.36
N VAL A 67 -4.19 12.33 12.38
CA VAL A 67 -3.77 13.60 11.76
C VAL A 67 -3.63 14.76 12.77
N ASP A 68 -4.27 14.66 13.94
CA ASP A 68 -4.17 15.67 15.00
C ASP A 68 -2.88 15.58 15.82
N ASN A 69 -2.23 14.41 15.83
CA ASN A 69 -1.08 14.12 16.71
C ASN A 69 0.23 13.85 15.96
N ILE A 70 0.20 13.87 14.62
CA ILE A 70 1.40 13.68 13.79
C ILE A 70 1.32 14.57 12.55
N ASP A 71 2.47 15.13 12.16
CA ASP A 71 2.67 15.62 10.80
C ASP A 71 3.09 14.43 9.93
N ILE A 72 2.18 13.91 9.10
CA ILE A 72 2.47 12.72 8.28
C ILE A 72 3.54 12.99 7.20
N SER A 73 3.72 14.25 6.79
CA SER A 73 4.65 14.63 5.72
C SER A 73 6.13 14.44 6.08
N GLN A 74 6.44 14.24 7.37
CA GLN A 74 7.80 13.92 7.81
C GLN A 74 8.22 12.47 7.48
N PHE A 75 7.26 11.61 7.10
CA PHE A 75 7.49 10.22 6.73
C PHE A 75 7.54 10.05 5.22
N LYS A 76 8.11 8.93 4.77
CA LYS A 76 8.06 8.53 3.35
C LYS A 76 7.10 7.38 3.10
N THR A 77 6.78 6.62 4.15
CA THR A 77 5.84 5.50 4.09
C THR A 77 4.93 5.50 5.33
N LEU A 78 3.64 5.30 5.14
CA LEU A 78 2.65 4.99 6.17
C LEU A 78 2.25 3.53 6.03
N VAL A 79 2.41 2.74 7.09
CA VAL A 79 1.95 1.35 7.17
C VAL A 79 0.73 1.29 8.07
N LEU A 80 -0.41 0.96 7.47
CA LEU A 80 -1.66 0.69 8.15
C LEU A 80 -1.77 -0.83 8.35
N VAL A 81 -1.49 -1.31 9.56
CA VAL A 81 -1.56 -2.74 9.87
C VAL A 81 -2.99 -3.10 10.25
N VAL A 82 -3.70 -3.73 9.32
CA VAL A 82 -5.13 -4.03 9.41
C VAL A 82 -5.39 -5.33 10.15
N GLY A 83 -6.31 -5.26 11.09
CA GLY A 83 -6.91 -6.39 11.78
C GLY A 83 -7.85 -5.88 12.87
N ALA A 84 -9.15 -6.09 12.71
CA ALA A 84 -10.15 -5.68 13.68
C ALA A 84 -10.20 -6.63 14.88
N SER A 85 -10.20 -6.07 16.09
CA SER A 85 -10.35 -6.81 17.35
C SER A 85 -11.33 -6.10 18.26
N GLY A 86 -12.49 -6.71 18.53
CA GLY A 86 -13.49 -6.12 19.43
C GLY A 86 -12.95 -5.83 20.85
N LYS A 87 -12.07 -6.69 21.38
CA LYS A 87 -11.37 -6.43 22.65
C LYS A 87 -10.39 -5.26 22.53
N GLY A 88 -9.69 -5.17 21.40
CA GLY A 88 -8.72 -4.10 21.12
C GLY A 88 -9.38 -2.74 21.00
N LEU A 89 -10.47 -2.67 20.24
CA LEU A 89 -11.33 -1.49 20.08
C LEU A 89 -11.92 -1.05 21.42
N GLY A 90 -12.48 -1.99 22.20
CA GLY A 90 -12.99 -1.71 23.55
C GLY A 90 -11.92 -1.17 24.50
N ALA A 91 -10.69 -1.72 24.46
CA ALA A 91 -9.58 -1.23 25.27
C ALA A 91 -9.04 0.13 24.82
N ALA A 92 -9.16 0.46 23.53
CA ALA A 92 -8.83 1.76 22.97
C ALA A 92 -9.95 2.80 23.15
N ASN A 93 -11.11 2.38 23.64
CA ASN A 93 -12.31 3.22 23.78
C ASN A 93 -12.68 3.90 22.44
N ILE A 94 -12.63 3.13 21.35
CA ILE A 94 -12.97 3.56 20.00
C ILE A 94 -13.87 2.51 19.35
N ASP A 95 -14.92 2.95 18.65
CA ASP A 95 -15.76 2.05 17.87
C ASP A 95 -15.22 1.86 16.44
N ILE A 96 -15.85 0.96 15.68
CA ILE A 96 -15.39 0.62 14.34
C ILE A 96 -15.54 1.76 13.33
N GLU A 97 -16.56 2.63 13.48
CA GLU A 97 -16.76 3.76 12.56
C GLU A 97 -15.71 4.83 12.80
N ALA A 98 -15.46 5.17 14.06
CA ALA A 98 -14.42 6.09 14.46
C ALA A 98 -13.03 5.57 14.09
N GLU A 99 -12.80 4.26 14.20
CA GLU A 99 -11.55 3.63 13.78
C GLU A 99 -11.33 3.72 12.26
N ILE A 100 -12.35 3.39 11.46
CA ILE A 100 -12.29 3.51 9.99
C ILE A 100 -12.02 4.97 9.60
N LEU A 101 -12.75 5.92 10.18
CA LEU A 101 -12.55 7.34 9.91
C LEU A 101 -11.11 7.76 10.24
N ARG A 102 -10.60 7.36 11.41
CA ARG A 102 -9.24 7.71 11.86
C ARG A 102 -8.18 7.25 10.86
N VAL A 103 -8.25 5.98 10.43
CA VAL A 103 -7.23 5.43 9.52
C VAL A 103 -7.40 5.92 8.09
N LYS A 104 -8.63 6.19 7.66
CA LYS A 104 -8.93 6.79 6.37
C LYS A 104 -8.39 8.21 6.26
N SER A 105 -8.61 9.05 7.27
CA SER A 105 -8.04 10.41 7.30
C SER A 105 -6.52 10.42 7.31
N LEU A 106 -5.87 9.41 7.93
CA LEU A 106 -4.42 9.24 7.82
C LEU A 106 -3.97 8.87 6.40
N ALA A 107 -4.70 7.96 5.73
CA ALA A 107 -4.40 7.55 4.36
C ALA A 107 -4.58 8.71 3.37
N GLU A 108 -5.66 9.48 3.52
CA GLU A 108 -5.92 10.71 2.76
C GLU A 108 -4.78 11.72 2.96
N ALA A 109 -4.40 12.02 4.21
CA ALA A 109 -3.30 12.95 4.49
C ALA A 109 -1.94 12.46 3.95
N ALA A 110 -1.71 11.15 3.94
CA ALA A 110 -0.51 10.54 3.36
C ALA A 110 -0.48 10.72 1.84
N GLU A 111 -1.57 10.42 1.15
CA GLU A 111 -1.72 10.62 -0.30
C GLU A 111 -1.49 12.10 -0.68
N GLU A 112 -2.14 13.03 0.02
CA GLU A 112 -1.99 14.48 -0.20
C GLU A 112 -0.53 14.96 -0.01
N SER A 113 0.22 14.28 0.86
CA SER A 113 1.62 14.59 1.17
C SER A 113 2.62 13.82 0.31
N GLY A 114 2.17 12.96 -0.61
CA GLY A 114 3.03 12.08 -1.41
C GLY A 114 3.73 10.97 -0.62
N VAL A 115 3.21 10.65 0.57
CA VAL A 115 3.69 9.57 1.43
C VAL A 115 3.08 8.25 0.96
N LYS A 116 3.90 7.21 0.77
CA LYS A 116 3.42 5.92 0.28
C LYS A 116 2.60 5.18 1.33
N VAL A 117 1.46 4.62 0.95
CA VAL A 117 0.57 3.90 1.87
C VAL A 117 0.65 2.39 1.63
N VAL A 118 1.04 1.65 2.67
CA VAL A 118 1.05 0.19 2.68
C VAL A 118 -0.07 -0.31 3.57
N ILE A 119 -0.97 -1.11 3.00
CA ILE A 119 -2.00 -1.82 3.75
C ILE A 119 -1.47 -3.22 4.08
N CYS A 120 -1.27 -3.51 5.36
CA CYS A 120 -0.65 -4.75 5.79
C CYS A 120 -1.61 -5.61 6.63
N ASN A 121 -1.91 -6.84 6.21
CA ASN A 121 -2.52 -7.85 7.07
C ASN A 121 -1.47 -8.86 7.52
N LEU A 122 -1.05 -8.73 8.77
CA LEU A 122 0.03 -9.53 9.34
C LEU A 122 -0.46 -10.77 10.09
N GLU A 123 -1.67 -10.72 10.63
CA GLU A 123 -2.23 -11.78 11.48
C GLU A 123 -2.97 -12.89 10.71
N GLY A 124 -3.06 -12.79 9.39
CA GLY A 124 -3.59 -13.86 8.56
C GLY A 124 -5.12 -13.95 8.54
N GLU A 125 -5.60 -15.13 8.16
CA GLU A 125 -7.02 -15.53 8.21
C GLU A 125 -7.67 -15.19 9.56
N SER A 126 -6.92 -15.30 10.67
CA SER A 126 -7.40 -15.03 12.03
C SER A 126 -7.85 -13.58 12.29
N ARG A 127 -7.46 -12.66 11.39
CA ARG A 127 -7.88 -11.26 11.38
C ARG A 127 -8.51 -10.85 10.06
N ARG A 128 -8.98 -11.80 9.25
CA ARG A 128 -10.00 -11.57 8.23
C ARG A 128 -11.39 -11.54 8.86
N GLY A 129 -12.38 -11.09 8.10
CA GLY A 129 -13.78 -11.04 8.51
C GLY A 129 -14.37 -9.64 8.38
N PRO A 130 -15.70 -9.47 8.58
CA PRO A 130 -16.44 -8.31 8.09
C PRO A 130 -15.88 -6.95 8.49
N SER A 131 -15.39 -6.81 9.74
CA SER A 131 -14.83 -5.54 10.22
C SER A 131 -13.44 -5.25 9.66
N SER A 132 -12.56 -6.25 9.59
CA SER A 132 -11.22 -6.07 9.00
C SER A 132 -11.31 -5.82 7.51
N ASP A 133 -12.12 -6.62 6.82
CA ASP A 133 -12.28 -6.54 5.37
C ASP A 133 -12.87 -5.19 4.99
N ARG A 134 -13.84 -4.68 5.76
CA ARG A 134 -14.36 -3.32 5.58
C ARG A 134 -13.29 -2.24 5.78
N ILE A 135 -12.42 -2.37 6.78
CA ILE A 135 -11.29 -1.42 6.96
C ILE A 135 -10.39 -1.46 5.72
N VAL A 136 -10.04 -2.66 5.22
CA VAL A 136 -9.21 -2.79 4.00
C VAL A 136 -9.90 -2.15 2.81
N THR A 137 -11.19 -2.42 2.58
CA THR A 137 -11.95 -1.87 1.45
C THR A 137 -12.03 -0.34 1.50
N GLU A 138 -12.23 0.27 2.67
CA GLU A 138 -12.26 1.73 2.83
C GLU A 138 -10.89 2.38 2.62
N LEU A 139 -9.80 1.63 2.84
CA LEU A 139 -8.43 2.07 2.64
C LEU A 139 -7.91 1.79 1.23
N ALA A 140 -8.51 0.86 0.49
CA ALA A 140 -8.04 0.38 -0.81
C ALA A 140 -7.77 1.50 -1.84
N PRO A 141 -8.58 2.58 -1.93
CA PRO A 141 -8.30 3.67 -2.86
C PRO A 141 -6.97 4.38 -2.65
N PHE A 142 -6.37 4.28 -1.45
CA PHE A 142 -5.13 4.96 -1.09
C PHE A 142 -3.91 4.03 -1.17
N ALA A 143 -4.09 2.74 -1.42
CA ALA A 143 -3.01 1.76 -1.31
C ALA A 143 -1.98 1.93 -2.43
N ASP A 144 -0.70 2.05 -2.06
CA ASP A 144 0.43 1.88 -2.99
C ASP A 144 0.95 0.45 -3.00
N ALA A 145 0.69 -0.33 -1.95
CA ALA A 145 1.01 -1.76 -1.88
C ALA A 145 0.19 -2.48 -0.82
N TYR A 146 0.01 -3.78 -1.03
CA TYR A 146 -0.57 -4.70 -0.05
C TYR A 146 0.48 -5.68 0.44
N PHE A 147 0.62 -5.83 1.76
CA PHE A 147 1.41 -6.90 2.37
C PHE A 147 0.50 -7.82 3.17
N ALA A 148 0.22 -9.00 2.67
CA ALA A 148 -0.71 -9.93 3.31
C ALA A 148 -0.01 -11.24 3.68
N LYS A 149 -0.25 -11.73 4.90
CA LYS A 149 0.09 -13.11 5.21
C LYS A 149 -0.72 -14.02 4.26
N SER A 150 -0.10 -15.06 3.71
CA SER A 150 -0.70 -15.85 2.61
C SER A 150 -2.05 -16.47 2.96
N ASP A 151 -2.22 -16.91 4.20
CA ASP A 151 -3.51 -17.42 4.70
C ASP A 151 -4.60 -16.32 4.83
N ALA A 152 -4.26 -15.04 4.79
CA ALA A 152 -5.21 -13.94 4.70
C ALA A 152 -5.82 -13.77 3.30
N ASP A 153 -5.32 -14.45 2.26
CA ASP A 153 -5.75 -14.24 0.87
C ASP A 153 -6.25 -15.53 0.18
N GLN A 154 -6.71 -16.51 0.96
CA GLN A 154 -7.20 -17.78 0.42
C GLN A 154 -8.44 -17.64 -0.49
N ASP A 155 -9.22 -16.58 -0.27
CA ASP A 155 -10.39 -16.20 -1.07
C ASP A 155 -10.05 -15.25 -2.23
N GLY A 156 -8.77 -14.87 -2.39
CA GLY A 156 -8.32 -13.90 -3.39
C GLY A 156 -8.74 -12.46 -3.10
N PHE A 157 -9.12 -12.13 -1.87
CA PHE A 157 -9.54 -10.77 -1.49
C PHE A 157 -8.46 -9.71 -1.74
N PHE A 158 -7.24 -9.89 -1.23
CA PHE A 158 -6.12 -8.98 -1.47
C PHE A 158 -5.65 -9.04 -2.92
N THR A 159 -5.63 -10.23 -3.52
CA THR A 159 -5.31 -10.39 -4.95
C THR A 159 -6.24 -9.51 -5.81
N SER A 160 -7.56 -9.59 -5.57
CA SER A 160 -8.55 -8.81 -6.33
C SER A 160 -8.36 -7.30 -6.13
N LEU A 161 -8.10 -6.85 -4.91
CA LEU A 161 -7.87 -5.43 -4.62
C LEU A 161 -6.59 -4.91 -5.27
N SER A 162 -5.53 -5.72 -5.25
CA SER A 162 -4.25 -5.42 -5.89
C SER A 162 -4.40 -5.28 -7.40
N GLU A 163 -5.09 -6.22 -8.04
CA GLU A 163 -5.35 -6.18 -9.49
C GLU A 163 -6.25 -5.00 -9.89
N GLU A 164 -7.29 -4.71 -9.12
CA GLU A 164 -8.21 -3.58 -9.37
C GLU A 164 -7.49 -2.23 -9.29
N ALA A 165 -6.63 -2.05 -8.28
CA ALA A 165 -5.87 -0.83 -8.08
C ALA A 165 -4.60 -0.74 -8.96
N GLY A 166 -4.15 -1.86 -9.53
CA GLY A 166 -2.89 -1.91 -10.28
C GLY A 166 -1.65 -1.69 -9.40
N VAL A 167 -1.71 -2.11 -8.14
CA VAL A 167 -0.64 -1.93 -7.14
C VAL A 167 -0.14 -3.28 -6.63
N PRO A 168 1.14 -3.42 -6.28
CA PRO A 168 1.69 -4.73 -5.95
C PRO A 168 1.13 -5.33 -4.65
N LEU A 169 0.96 -6.66 -4.68
CA LEU A 169 0.71 -7.50 -3.51
C LEU A 169 1.94 -8.36 -3.24
N ALA A 170 2.50 -8.25 -2.03
CA ALA A 170 3.50 -9.18 -1.53
C ALA A 170 2.90 -10.08 -0.45
N THR A 171 3.12 -11.38 -0.58
CA THR A 171 2.64 -12.38 0.38
C THR A 171 3.76 -13.04 1.17
N PHE A 172 3.49 -13.42 2.41
CA PHE A 172 4.45 -14.12 3.27
C PHE A 172 3.77 -15.19 4.13
N GLU A 173 4.49 -16.26 4.48
CA GLU A 173 3.92 -17.43 5.15
C GLU A 173 3.84 -17.26 6.68
N LYS A 174 4.92 -16.77 7.29
CA LYS A 174 4.99 -16.52 8.74
C LYS A 174 5.27 -15.05 8.99
N THR A 175 4.86 -14.55 10.15
CA THR A 175 5.14 -13.17 10.58
C THR A 175 6.63 -12.81 10.45
N VAL A 176 7.55 -13.73 10.74
CA VAL A 176 8.99 -13.47 10.63
C VAL A 176 9.47 -13.35 9.18
N ASP A 177 8.76 -13.96 8.22
CA ASP A 177 9.10 -13.94 6.80
C ASP A 177 8.76 -12.59 6.15
N LEU A 178 7.91 -11.77 6.80
CA LEU A 178 7.70 -10.37 6.41
C LEU A 178 9.01 -9.57 6.36
N LYS A 179 10.07 -9.97 7.07
CA LYS A 179 11.38 -9.33 6.99
C LYS A 179 11.94 -9.33 5.55
N ASP A 180 11.65 -10.38 4.79
CA ASP A 180 12.19 -10.56 3.43
C ASP A 180 11.43 -9.65 2.46
N VAL A 181 10.10 -9.54 2.63
CA VAL A 181 9.25 -8.54 1.92
C VAL A 181 9.71 -7.12 2.23
N LEU A 182 9.93 -6.80 3.51
CA LEU A 182 10.41 -5.47 3.88
C LEU A 182 11.82 -5.19 3.34
N ALA A 183 12.72 -6.16 3.35
CA ALA A 183 14.06 -6.02 2.77
C ALA A 183 13.99 -5.71 1.27
N GLU A 184 13.11 -6.40 0.54
CA GLU A 184 12.88 -6.15 -0.89
C GLU A 184 12.37 -4.73 -1.15
N TYR A 185 11.26 -4.32 -0.52
CA TYR A 185 10.62 -3.04 -0.81
C TYR A 185 11.38 -1.82 -0.27
N PHE A 186 12.23 -1.99 0.75
CA PHE A 186 13.06 -0.92 1.29
C PHE A 186 14.54 -1.00 0.85
N GLY A 187 14.91 -1.98 0.02
CA GLY A 187 16.27 -2.15 -0.53
C GLY A 187 17.35 -2.41 0.53
N LYS A 188 17.08 -3.31 1.49
CA LYS A 188 17.98 -3.64 2.61
C LYS A 188 18.57 -5.05 2.56
#